data_AF-A5G619-F1
#
_entry.id   AF-A5G619-F1
#
_cell.length_a   1.000
_cell.length_b   1.000
_cell.length_c   1.000
_cell.angle_alpha   90.00
_cell.angle_beta   90.00
_cell.angle_gamma   90.00
#
_symmetry.space_group_name_H-M   'P 1'
#
loop_
_entity.id
_entity.type
_entity.pdbx_description
1 polymer ?
#
loop_
_entity_poly.entity_id
_entity_poly.type
_entity_poly.pdbx_seq_one_letter_code
_entity_poly.pdbx_strand_id
1 'polypeptide(L)'
;MATIDPSLNYHSNTEELIALVKDATELVRTKGEAAFSDFRVSGSRWHQEEIYIFVLDPQGNMLVHPDSAMEGKNEMELKDINGKPIIRGLIGAATTFPNKPEGWYHYQWPVPGGLLPRWKSSYVRLVTAPSGKSYVVGSGMYNDRMERNFVVDAVTDAIGQIEKNGRAAFQLFHDPTGPFIAKDAYIFVFDMNGVDLVNPGFPNLEGRNLLDLKDTQGKQLIREMFKVVQTSGSGWVDYMWPKPGESVSTQKSAYVSKAKMGDQWVLVGCGVYLADAPKAVQAGKKMTAPELMALVREGAALLEKEGEKAYPEFRRKGSRWFHDDTYFFVWTANGIRTFHAAKPAGEGHDAGNMTDVLGRPFGKMVLEVASSPSGEGWVHYMYPEPEDIFPTWKSTFLKRITFPSGQQHIIGCGIYNMQMDKAFIEDVVDHAAALVADRGKEAFGQLRDKTSPFVFMDTYVFVITPDGTELVNPVFPSFEGKNLIYLRDLKGNPVIRDEIAAAMKDGSAWIDLYWYKPGQNTPARKQTFVRKVQSGQDTYIVGSGVYME
;
A
#
# COMPACT_ATOMS: atom_id res chain seq x y z
N MET A 1 -20.26 -16.43 -27.07
CA MET A 1 -19.31 -15.43 -27.58
C MET A 1 -19.48 -14.18 -26.73
N ALA A 2 -18.54 -13.95 -25.82
CA ALA A 2 -18.57 -12.82 -24.90
C ALA A 2 -18.10 -11.56 -25.63
N THR A 3 -18.91 -10.52 -25.60
CA THR A 3 -18.59 -9.19 -26.11
C THR A 3 -17.68 -8.49 -25.10
N ILE A 4 -16.42 -8.32 -25.48
CA ILE A 4 -15.50 -7.36 -24.84
C ILE A 4 -15.96 -5.97 -25.28
N ASP A 5 -16.20 -5.07 -24.33
CA ASP A 5 -16.44 -3.65 -24.60
C ASP A 5 -15.12 -3.00 -25.09
N PRO A 6 -15.07 -2.45 -26.32
CA PRO A 6 -13.87 -1.82 -26.88
C PRO A 6 -13.64 -0.36 -26.44
N SER A 7 -14.42 0.19 -25.50
CA SER A 7 -14.35 1.61 -25.11
C SER A 7 -13.21 2.00 -24.13
N LEU A 8 -12.28 1.11 -23.80
CA LEU A 8 -11.12 1.46 -22.96
C LEU A 8 -9.80 1.00 -23.56
N ASN A 9 -9.50 1.51 -24.76
CA ASN A 9 -8.14 1.50 -25.26
C ASN A 9 -7.34 2.61 -24.56
N TYR A 10 -6.99 2.43 -23.28
CA TYR A 10 -6.31 3.45 -22.46
C TYR A 10 -5.07 4.08 -23.12
N HIS A 11 -4.39 3.35 -24.02
CA HIS A 11 -3.28 3.88 -24.80
C HIS A 11 -3.68 5.06 -25.71
N SER A 12 -4.86 5.02 -26.35
CA SER A 12 -5.35 6.16 -27.15
C SER A 12 -5.64 7.37 -26.27
N ASN A 13 -6.20 7.15 -25.07
CA ASN A 13 -6.53 8.23 -24.15
C ASN A 13 -5.28 8.97 -23.64
N THR A 14 -4.17 8.26 -23.38
CA THR A 14 -2.91 8.90 -22.94
C THR A 14 -2.26 9.72 -24.04
N GLU A 15 -2.22 9.22 -25.26
CA GLU A 15 -1.69 9.97 -26.41
C GLU A 15 -2.56 11.20 -26.71
N GLU A 16 -3.88 11.06 -26.64
CA GLU A 16 -4.85 12.15 -26.79
C GLU A 16 -4.69 13.22 -25.70
N LEU A 17 -4.49 12.83 -24.43
CA LEU A 17 -4.26 13.77 -23.34
C LEU A 17 -2.95 14.55 -23.53
N ILE A 18 -1.87 13.87 -23.93
CA ILE A 18 -0.59 14.53 -24.25
C ILE A 18 -0.79 15.55 -25.38
N ALA A 19 -1.48 15.16 -26.45
CA ALA A 19 -1.79 16.05 -27.57
C ALA A 19 -2.63 17.25 -27.12
N LEU A 20 -3.65 17.02 -26.29
CA LEU A 20 -4.50 18.08 -25.73
C LEU A 20 -3.68 19.11 -24.92
N VAL A 21 -2.78 18.65 -24.06
CA VAL A 21 -1.91 19.54 -23.27
C VAL A 21 -0.92 20.29 -24.16
N LYS A 22 -0.38 19.65 -25.20
CA LYS A 22 0.50 20.31 -26.18
C LYS A 22 -0.23 21.40 -26.96
N ASP A 23 -1.45 21.14 -27.40
CA ASP A 23 -2.29 22.11 -28.09
C ASP A 23 -2.65 23.30 -27.17
N ALA A 24 -3.04 23.03 -25.92
CA ALA A 24 -3.33 24.07 -24.94
C ALA A 24 -2.07 24.91 -24.63
N THR A 25 -0.92 24.25 -24.52
CA THR A 25 0.37 24.90 -24.33
C THR A 25 0.73 25.82 -25.49
N GLU A 26 0.52 25.39 -26.73
CA GLU A 26 0.72 26.23 -27.93
C GLU A 26 -0.23 27.42 -27.96
N LEU A 27 -1.47 27.22 -27.52
CA LEU A 27 -2.44 28.31 -27.42
C LEU A 27 -2.00 29.38 -26.40
N VAL A 28 -1.47 28.96 -25.24
CA VAL A 28 -0.89 29.90 -24.25
C VAL A 28 0.39 30.55 -24.79
N ARG A 29 1.23 29.84 -25.53
CA ARG A 29 2.44 30.40 -26.16
C ARG A 29 2.12 31.50 -27.17
N THR A 30 1.03 31.36 -27.91
CA THR A 30 0.65 32.28 -29.00
C THR A 30 -0.28 33.40 -28.54
N LYS A 31 -1.29 33.09 -27.73
CA LYS A 31 -2.30 34.07 -27.26
C LYS A 31 -2.06 34.59 -25.83
N GLY A 32 -1.14 33.99 -25.07
CA GLY A 32 -0.93 34.32 -23.67
C GLY A 32 -2.17 34.04 -22.81
N GLU A 33 -2.41 34.89 -21.84
CA GLU A 33 -3.49 34.79 -20.85
C GLU A 33 -4.88 34.87 -21.49
N ALA A 34 -5.00 35.40 -22.72
CA ALA A 34 -6.26 35.40 -23.47
C ALA A 34 -6.75 33.98 -23.82
N ALA A 35 -5.86 32.97 -23.79
CA ALA A 35 -6.26 31.57 -23.95
C ALA A 35 -7.08 31.03 -22.77
N PHE A 36 -6.97 31.64 -21.58
CA PHE A 36 -7.56 31.08 -20.36
C PHE A 36 -9.09 31.08 -20.36
N SER A 37 -9.73 31.97 -21.13
CA SER A 37 -11.20 31.94 -21.28
C SER A 37 -11.65 30.69 -22.03
N ASP A 38 -10.89 30.24 -23.03
CA ASP A 38 -11.24 29.09 -23.87
C ASP A 38 -11.25 27.80 -23.03
N PHE A 39 -10.33 27.69 -22.07
CA PHE A 39 -10.19 26.53 -21.19
C PHE A 39 -11.33 26.38 -20.17
N ARG A 40 -12.07 27.45 -19.86
CA ARG A 40 -13.18 27.41 -18.89
C ARG A 40 -14.50 26.93 -19.48
N VAL A 41 -14.62 26.86 -20.80
CA VAL A 41 -15.89 26.55 -21.47
C VAL A 41 -16.22 25.07 -21.32
N SER A 42 -17.17 24.75 -20.43
CA SER A 42 -17.69 23.39 -20.24
C SER A 42 -18.29 22.84 -21.54
N GLY A 43 -17.97 21.59 -21.87
CA GLY A 43 -18.38 20.92 -23.11
C GLY A 43 -17.50 21.26 -24.32
N SER A 44 -16.51 22.14 -24.18
CA SER A 44 -15.50 22.37 -25.22
C SER A 44 -14.48 21.23 -25.26
N ARG A 45 -13.60 21.23 -26.27
CA ARG A 45 -12.47 20.27 -26.31
C ARG A 45 -11.50 20.40 -25.14
N TRP A 46 -11.53 21.51 -24.40
CA TRP A 46 -10.63 21.78 -23.27
C TRP A 46 -11.22 21.36 -21.92
N HIS A 47 -12.51 21.05 -21.87
CA HIS A 47 -13.23 20.71 -20.65
C HIS A 47 -14.42 19.79 -20.98
N GLN A 48 -14.20 18.49 -20.85
CA GLN A 48 -15.20 17.44 -21.01
C GLN A 48 -15.17 16.52 -19.80
N GLU A 49 -16.23 16.56 -18.99
CA GLU A 49 -16.40 15.67 -17.84
C GLU A 49 -15.15 15.63 -16.92
N GLU A 50 -14.41 14.52 -16.93
CA GLU A 50 -13.22 14.30 -16.11
C GLU A 50 -11.92 14.89 -16.71
N ILE A 51 -11.91 15.23 -18.00
CA ILE A 51 -10.76 15.74 -18.74
C ILE A 51 -10.89 17.26 -18.90
N TYR A 52 -9.95 18.00 -18.32
CA TYR A 52 -9.96 19.45 -18.37
C TYR A 52 -8.56 20.06 -18.30
N ILE A 53 -8.36 21.20 -18.96
CA ILE A 53 -7.15 22.00 -18.81
C ILE A 53 -7.17 22.75 -17.48
N PHE A 54 -6.08 22.64 -16.73
CA PHE A 54 -5.75 23.55 -15.63
C PHE A 54 -4.47 24.32 -15.93
N VAL A 55 -4.34 25.50 -15.34
CA VAL A 55 -3.17 26.37 -15.51
C VAL A 55 -2.70 26.86 -14.15
N LEU A 56 -1.42 26.63 -13.87
CA LEU A 56 -0.71 27.11 -12.68
C LEU A 56 0.38 28.10 -13.10
N ASP A 57 0.78 29.00 -12.22
CA ASP A 57 2.10 29.64 -12.31
C ASP A 57 3.15 28.85 -11.50
N PRO A 58 4.45 29.11 -11.70
CA PRO A 58 5.51 28.42 -10.94
C PRO A 58 5.51 28.69 -9.43
N GLN A 59 4.71 29.64 -8.95
CA GLN A 59 4.53 29.93 -7.54
C GLN A 59 3.35 29.13 -6.94
N GLY A 60 2.63 28.37 -7.76
CA GLY A 60 1.51 27.53 -7.36
C GLY A 60 0.18 28.26 -7.23
N ASN A 61 0.06 29.45 -7.82
CA ASN A 61 -1.25 30.08 -7.96
C ASN A 61 -2.04 29.33 -9.04
N MET A 62 -3.31 29.05 -8.78
CA MET A 62 -4.23 28.41 -9.73
C MET A 62 -4.92 29.48 -10.59
N LEU A 63 -4.67 29.48 -11.90
CA LEU A 63 -5.18 30.48 -12.85
C LEU A 63 -6.39 29.98 -13.63
N VAL A 64 -6.49 28.67 -13.85
CA VAL A 64 -7.61 28.01 -14.53
C VAL A 64 -7.87 26.68 -13.85
N HIS A 65 -9.09 26.44 -13.40
CA HIS A 65 -9.54 25.14 -12.89
C HIS A 65 -11.09 25.04 -12.94
N PRO A 66 -11.68 23.86 -13.24
CA PRO A 66 -13.13 23.71 -13.24
C PRO A 66 -13.80 23.98 -11.88
N ASP A 67 -13.10 23.67 -10.79
CA ASP A 67 -13.51 24.10 -9.45
C ASP A 67 -13.12 25.57 -9.25
N SER A 68 -14.11 26.45 -9.38
CA SER A 68 -13.95 27.90 -9.22
C SER A 68 -13.50 28.30 -7.81
N ALA A 69 -13.65 27.42 -6.81
CA ALA A 69 -13.13 27.68 -5.46
C ALA A 69 -11.60 27.63 -5.40
N MET A 70 -10.92 27.04 -6.38
CA MET A 70 -9.46 26.97 -6.44
C MET A 70 -8.84 28.15 -7.20
N GLU A 71 -9.54 28.71 -8.19
CA GLU A 71 -9.00 29.80 -9.01
C GLU A 71 -8.65 31.04 -8.17
N GLY A 72 -7.49 31.64 -8.44
CA GLY A 72 -6.97 32.81 -7.74
C GLY A 72 -6.31 32.52 -6.39
N LYS A 73 -6.28 31.26 -5.95
CA LYS A 73 -5.60 30.85 -4.70
C LYS A 73 -4.22 30.27 -4.98
N ASN A 74 -3.37 30.38 -3.96
CA ASN A 74 -2.12 29.65 -3.91
C ASN A 74 -2.36 28.26 -3.31
N GLU A 75 -2.06 27.23 -4.09
CA GLU A 75 -2.39 25.84 -3.76
C GLU A 75 -1.12 25.01 -3.45
N MET A 76 0.01 25.66 -3.13
CA MET A 76 1.31 24.99 -2.89
C MET A 76 1.28 23.95 -1.77
N GLU A 77 0.42 24.13 -0.77
CA GLU A 77 0.28 23.20 0.35
C GLU A 77 -0.79 22.14 0.13
N LEU A 78 -1.44 22.13 -1.04
CA LEU A 78 -2.46 21.15 -1.38
C LEU A 78 -1.85 19.75 -1.46
N LYS A 79 -2.41 18.83 -0.66
CA LYS A 79 -1.99 17.44 -0.58
C LYS A 79 -3.15 16.51 -0.88
N ASP A 80 -2.84 15.34 -1.44
CA ASP A 80 -3.81 14.26 -1.52
C ASP A 80 -4.04 13.59 -0.15
N ILE A 81 -4.92 12.58 -0.14
CA ILE A 81 -5.29 11.83 1.06
C ILE A 81 -4.11 11.10 1.74
N ASN A 82 -3.03 10.81 1.00
CA ASN A 82 -1.81 10.18 1.53
C ASN A 82 -0.72 11.21 1.86
N GLY A 83 -1.01 12.51 1.75
CA GLY A 83 -0.07 13.58 2.02
C GLY A 83 0.82 13.96 0.84
N LYS A 84 0.59 13.41 -0.36
CA LYS A 84 1.37 13.72 -1.57
C LYS A 84 1.11 15.16 -2.02
N PRO A 85 2.13 16.03 -2.15
CA PRO A 85 1.94 17.43 -2.49
C PRO A 85 1.59 17.57 -3.98
N ILE A 86 0.35 17.94 -4.29
CA ILE A 86 -0.19 17.90 -5.65
C ILE A 86 0.47 18.97 -6.51
N ILE A 87 0.35 20.24 -6.10
CA ILE A 87 0.80 21.37 -6.91
C ILE A 87 2.32 21.43 -7.02
N ARG A 88 3.04 21.17 -5.92
CA ARG A 88 4.51 21.09 -5.96
C ARG A 88 4.99 20.01 -6.91
N GLY A 89 4.35 18.85 -6.89
CA GLY A 89 4.69 17.74 -7.77
C GLY A 89 4.43 18.04 -9.24
N LEU A 90 3.27 18.64 -9.56
CA LEU A 90 2.95 19.09 -10.91
C LEU A 90 3.95 20.13 -11.43
N ILE A 91 4.27 21.15 -10.64
CA ILE A 91 5.28 22.14 -11.03
C ILE A 91 6.65 21.46 -11.21
N GLY A 92 7.04 20.60 -10.27
CA GLY A 92 8.30 19.84 -10.30
C GLY A 92 8.44 18.99 -11.55
N ALA A 93 7.38 18.29 -11.98
CA ALA A 93 7.38 17.44 -13.17
C ALA A 93 7.74 18.21 -14.46
N ALA A 94 7.40 19.50 -14.55
CA ALA A 94 7.70 20.34 -15.71
C ALA A 94 8.93 21.25 -15.55
N THR A 95 9.55 21.33 -14.36
CA THR A 95 10.60 22.33 -14.06
C THR A 95 11.90 21.74 -13.53
N THR A 96 11.89 20.50 -13.03
CA THR A 96 13.07 19.88 -12.40
C THR A 96 14.26 19.73 -13.36
N PHE A 97 13.97 19.44 -14.63
CA PHE A 97 14.96 19.24 -15.68
C PHE A 97 14.77 20.27 -16.80
N PRO A 98 15.67 21.27 -16.94
CA PRO A 98 15.52 22.33 -17.94
C PRO A 98 15.36 21.84 -19.39
N ASN A 99 15.96 20.70 -19.72
CA ASN A 99 15.89 20.09 -21.06
C ASN A 99 14.65 19.22 -21.28
N LYS A 100 13.80 19.08 -20.25
CA LYS A 100 12.56 18.32 -20.27
C LYS A 100 11.47 19.15 -19.56
N PRO A 101 10.93 20.19 -20.21
CA PRO A 101 9.96 21.11 -19.61
C PRO A 101 8.55 20.52 -19.52
N GLU A 102 8.44 19.20 -19.31
CA GLU A 102 7.20 18.43 -19.29
C GLU A 102 7.39 17.12 -18.52
N GLY A 103 6.29 16.58 -17.98
CA GLY A 103 6.35 15.32 -17.26
C GLY A 103 5.01 14.90 -16.67
N TRP A 104 5.00 13.71 -16.07
CA TRP A 104 3.83 13.16 -15.39
C TRP A 104 3.92 13.33 -13.87
N TYR A 105 2.76 13.51 -13.24
CA TYR A 105 2.62 13.41 -11.79
C TYR A 105 1.34 12.65 -11.42
N HIS A 106 1.45 11.79 -10.42
CA HIS A 106 0.39 10.86 -10.01
C HIS A 106 0.00 11.11 -8.56
N TYR A 107 -1.29 11.33 -8.30
CA TYR A 107 -1.83 11.67 -6.97
C TYR A 107 -3.28 11.19 -6.87
N GLN A 108 -3.84 11.13 -5.65
CA GLN A 108 -5.26 10.85 -5.49
C GLN A 108 -6.09 12.14 -5.48
N TRP A 109 -7.19 12.15 -6.23
CA TRP A 109 -8.05 13.33 -6.38
C TRP A 109 -9.53 12.93 -6.45
N PRO A 110 -10.45 13.67 -5.80
CA PRO A 110 -11.88 13.43 -5.95
C PRO A 110 -12.33 13.62 -7.40
N VAL A 111 -13.05 12.64 -7.94
CA VAL A 111 -13.77 12.83 -9.21
C VAL A 111 -14.79 13.98 -9.03
N PRO A 112 -15.01 14.85 -10.03
CA PRO A 112 -16.08 15.85 -9.95
C PRO A 112 -17.42 15.21 -9.52
N GLY A 113 -17.99 15.68 -8.42
CA GLY A 113 -19.23 15.13 -7.82
C GLY A 113 -19.06 13.86 -6.98
N GLY A 114 -17.84 13.30 -6.88
CA GLY A 114 -17.49 12.14 -6.06
C GLY A 114 -16.87 12.53 -4.72
N LEU A 115 -17.16 11.76 -3.67
CA LEU A 115 -16.60 11.94 -2.32
C LEU A 115 -15.24 11.25 -2.12
N LEU A 116 -14.97 10.19 -2.88
CA LEU A 116 -13.81 9.32 -2.70
C LEU A 116 -12.74 9.63 -3.74
N PRO A 117 -11.50 9.91 -3.33
CA PRO A 117 -10.44 10.26 -4.26
C PRO A 117 -9.99 9.01 -5.03
N ARG A 118 -9.81 9.16 -6.34
CA ARG A 118 -9.24 8.15 -7.23
C ARG A 118 -7.84 8.56 -7.64
N TRP A 119 -6.99 7.59 -7.95
CA TRP A 119 -5.72 7.89 -8.62
C TRP A 119 -5.95 8.65 -9.91
N LYS A 120 -5.30 9.81 -10.02
CA LYS A 120 -5.26 10.68 -11.17
C LYS A 120 -3.82 10.81 -11.66
N SER A 121 -3.63 10.66 -12.95
CA SER A 121 -2.37 10.91 -13.65
C SER A 121 -2.50 12.20 -14.43
N SER A 122 -1.66 13.18 -14.15
CA SER A 122 -1.64 14.46 -14.86
C SER A 122 -0.34 14.63 -15.62
N TYR A 123 -0.48 15.03 -16.89
CA TYR A 123 0.63 15.48 -17.70
C TYR A 123 0.63 17.00 -17.74
N VAL A 124 1.82 17.56 -17.56
CA VAL A 124 2.02 19.01 -17.45
C VAL A 124 3.19 19.45 -18.31
N ARG A 125 3.11 20.69 -18.78
CA ARG A 125 4.16 21.30 -19.58
C ARG A 125 4.36 22.76 -19.19
N LEU A 126 5.61 23.16 -19.06
CA LEU A 126 6.01 24.53 -18.81
C LEU A 126 6.01 25.32 -20.13
N VAL A 127 5.47 26.53 -20.09
CA VAL A 127 5.42 27.43 -21.23
C VAL A 127 5.65 28.87 -20.81
N THR A 128 6.35 29.63 -21.65
CA THR A 128 6.46 31.08 -21.51
C THR A 128 5.50 31.74 -22.48
N ALA A 129 4.59 32.55 -21.96
CA ALA A 129 3.62 33.33 -22.72
C ALA A 129 4.30 34.58 -23.36
N PRO A 130 3.66 35.24 -24.35
CA PRO A 130 4.17 36.48 -24.94
C PRO A 130 4.40 37.61 -23.92
N SER A 131 3.70 37.58 -22.78
CA SER A 131 3.89 38.49 -21.66
C SER A 131 5.22 38.30 -20.92
N GLY A 132 5.98 37.24 -21.23
CA GLY A 132 7.19 36.84 -20.52
C GLY A 132 6.93 36.02 -19.25
N LYS A 133 5.66 35.86 -18.85
CA LYS A 133 5.29 35.01 -17.71
C LYS A 133 5.35 33.55 -18.09
N SER A 134 5.76 32.71 -17.15
CA SER A 134 5.73 31.26 -17.31
C SER A 134 4.49 30.66 -16.65
N TYR A 135 3.96 29.61 -17.27
CA TYR A 135 2.80 28.86 -16.81
C TYR A 135 3.06 27.36 -16.93
N VAL A 136 2.52 26.59 -16.00
CA VAL A 136 2.43 25.13 -16.08
C VAL A 136 1.01 24.80 -16.53
N VAL A 137 0.89 24.34 -17.77
CA VAL A 137 -0.39 23.94 -18.38
C VAL A 137 -0.50 22.43 -18.28
N GLY A 138 -1.63 21.91 -17.81
CA GLY A 138 -1.81 20.48 -17.63
C GLY A 138 -3.23 20.01 -17.80
N SER A 139 -3.35 18.69 -17.92
CA SER A 139 -4.61 17.96 -17.87
C SER A 139 -4.36 16.61 -17.20
N GLY A 140 -5.41 15.93 -16.77
CA GLY A 140 -5.27 14.62 -16.15
C GLY A 140 -6.43 13.69 -16.45
N MET A 141 -6.19 12.42 -16.14
CA MET A 141 -7.13 11.33 -16.32
C MET A 141 -7.15 10.44 -15.07
N TYR A 142 -8.32 9.89 -14.75
CA TYR A 142 -8.45 8.90 -13.69
C TYR A 142 -8.20 7.52 -14.25
N ASN A 143 -6.98 7.03 -14.07
CA ASN A 143 -6.60 5.72 -14.53
C ASN A 143 -6.64 4.75 -13.36
N ASP A 144 -7.08 3.53 -13.60
CA ASP A 144 -7.05 2.48 -12.58
C ASP A 144 -5.74 1.68 -12.63
N ARG A 145 -5.03 1.68 -13.77
CA ARG A 145 -3.70 1.05 -13.94
C ARG A 145 -2.57 2.05 -14.20
N MET A 146 -1.33 1.61 -14.04
CA MET A 146 -0.16 2.34 -14.56
C MET A 146 0.07 1.99 -16.03
N GLU A 147 0.60 2.95 -16.77
CA GLU A 147 0.88 2.80 -18.20
C GLU A 147 2.37 2.83 -18.49
N ARG A 148 2.74 2.20 -19.61
CA ARG A 148 4.15 2.12 -20.04
C ARG A 148 4.79 3.50 -20.19
N ASN A 149 4.07 4.48 -20.71
CA ASN A 149 4.57 5.84 -20.89
C ASN A 149 4.91 6.50 -19.53
N PHE A 150 4.09 6.29 -18.51
CA PHE A 150 4.33 6.84 -17.16
C PHE A 150 5.60 6.24 -16.54
N VAL A 151 5.78 4.93 -16.73
CA VAL A 151 6.95 4.21 -16.22
C VAL A 151 8.24 4.64 -16.93
N VAL A 152 8.21 4.84 -18.25
CA VAL A 152 9.38 5.36 -18.99
C VAL A 152 9.74 6.76 -18.53
N ASP A 153 8.74 7.63 -18.31
CA ASP A 153 8.94 8.98 -17.78
C ASP A 153 9.60 8.94 -16.40
N ALA A 154 9.08 8.12 -15.49
CA ALA A 154 9.61 7.95 -14.14
C ALA A 154 11.06 7.44 -14.14
N VAL A 155 11.41 6.46 -15.00
CA VAL A 155 12.79 5.97 -15.14
C VAL A 155 13.70 7.06 -15.67
N THR A 156 13.24 7.85 -16.64
CA THR A 156 14.01 8.97 -17.20
C THR A 156 14.31 10.02 -16.13
N ASP A 157 13.33 10.37 -15.31
CA ASP A 157 13.51 11.32 -14.23
C ASP A 157 14.39 10.78 -13.11
N ALA A 158 14.27 9.49 -12.79
CA ALA A 158 15.13 8.83 -11.81
C ALA A 158 16.60 8.80 -12.26
N ILE A 159 16.86 8.53 -13.55
CA ILE A 159 18.20 8.65 -14.14
C ILE A 159 18.72 10.07 -13.97
N GLY A 160 17.93 11.08 -14.34
CA GLY A 160 18.34 12.49 -14.19
C GLY A 160 18.67 12.86 -12.74
N GLN A 161 17.93 12.33 -11.76
CA GLN A 161 18.24 12.53 -10.33
C GLN A 161 19.54 11.84 -9.92
N ILE A 162 19.78 10.59 -10.36
CA ILE A 162 21.01 9.85 -10.04
C ILE A 162 22.22 10.50 -10.71
N GLU A 163 22.11 10.93 -11.97
CA GLU A 163 23.22 11.57 -12.68
C GLU A 163 23.57 12.94 -12.07
N LYS A 164 22.57 13.67 -11.59
CA LYS A 164 22.76 14.98 -10.92
C LYS A 164 23.28 14.85 -9.49
N ASN A 165 22.74 13.91 -8.70
CA ASN A 165 22.93 13.88 -7.24
C ASN A 165 23.64 12.60 -6.74
N GLY A 166 23.96 11.66 -7.62
CA GLY A 166 24.50 10.35 -7.26
C GLY A 166 23.61 9.59 -6.28
N ARG A 167 24.23 8.91 -5.31
CA ARG A 167 23.53 8.14 -4.27
C ARG A 167 22.58 8.97 -3.40
N ALA A 168 22.77 10.30 -3.32
CA ALA A 168 21.85 11.15 -2.54
C ALA A 168 20.42 11.15 -3.12
N ALA A 169 20.26 10.81 -4.41
CA ALA A 169 18.96 10.64 -5.06
C ALA A 169 18.15 9.47 -4.47
N PHE A 170 18.78 8.47 -3.87
CA PHE A 170 18.09 7.25 -3.45
C PHE A 170 16.99 7.51 -2.42
N GLN A 171 17.15 8.52 -1.57
CA GLN A 171 16.12 8.91 -0.60
C GLN A 171 14.82 9.38 -1.29
N LEU A 172 14.92 10.01 -2.47
CA LEU A 172 13.75 10.44 -3.25
C LEU A 172 12.91 9.25 -3.73
N PHE A 173 13.54 8.10 -3.98
CA PHE A 173 12.87 6.90 -4.45
C PHE A 173 12.16 6.15 -3.33
N HIS A 174 12.51 6.43 -2.06
CA HIS A 174 11.85 5.85 -0.88
C HIS A 174 10.69 6.68 -0.36
N ASP A 175 10.63 7.97 -0.72
CA ASP A 175 9.59 8.87 -0.23
C ASP A 175 8.22 8.48 -0.81
N PRO A 176 7.27 7.98 0.01
CA PRO A 176 5.94 7.59 -0.47
C PRO A 176 5.10 8.80 -0.90
N THR A 177 5.50 10.01 -0.52
CA THR A 177 4.89 11.28 -0.96
C THR A 177 5.58 11.86 -2.20
N GLY A 178 6.69 11.25 -2.65
CA GLY A 178 7.46 11.68 -3.81
C GLY A 178 6.84 11.27 -5.15
N PRO A 179 7.41 11.73 -6.28
CA PRO A 179 6.91 11.41 -7.62
C PRO A 179 7.19 9.97 -8.05
N PHE A 180 8.14 9.30 -7.40
CA PHE A 180 8.70 8.00 -7.83
C PHE A 180 7.95 6.78 -7.32
N ILE A 181 6.92 6.98 -6.50
CA ILE A 181 5.99 5.94 -6.03
C ILE A 181 4.58 6.35 -6.42
N ALA A 182 3.91 5.50 -7.19
CA ALA A 182 2.54 5.70 -7.63
C ALA A 182 1.85 4.35 -7.81
N LYS A 183 0.78 4.09 -7.05
CA LYS A 183 0.12 2.78 -7.00
C LYS A 183 1.12 1.66 -6.70
N ASP A 184 1.28 0.72 -7.63
CA ASP A 184 2.19 -0.41 -7.60
C ASP A 184 3.48 -0.19 -8.41
N ALA A 185 3.67 1.00 -8.99
CA ALA A 185 4.89 1.40 -9.68
C ALA A 185 5.87 2.11 -8.75
N TYR A 186 7.14 1.71 -8.84
CA TYR A 186 8.24 2.20 -8.03
C TYR A 186 9.57 2.06 -8.78
N ILE A 187 10.51 2.96 -8.47
CA ILE A 187 11.89 2.89 -8.96
C ILE A 187 12.65 1.81 -8.19
N PHE A 188 13.36 0.95 -8.91
CA PHE A 188 14.37 0.06 -8.36
C PHE A 188 15.74 0.32 -8.98
N VAL A 189 16.82 0.11 -8.22
CA VAL A 189 18.19 0.38 -8.67
C VAL A 189 19.10 -0.79 -8.31
N PHE A 190 19.86 -1.30 -9.28
CA PHE A 190 20.89 -2.33 -9.05
C PHE A 190 22.29 -1.83 -9.38
N ASP A 191 23.27 -2.20 -8.57
CA ASP A 191 24.67 -2.04 -8.94
C ASP A 191 25.11 -3.05 -10.02
N MET A 192 26.29 -2.86 -10.61
CA MET A 192 26.78 -3.74 -11.69
C MET A 192 27.02 -5.21 -11.28
N ASN A 193 27.03 -5.53 -9.99
CA ASN A 193 27.16 -6.89 -9.48
C ASN A 193 25.79 -7.56 -9.23
N GLY A 194 24.69 -6.83 -9.45
CA GLY A 194 23.34 -7.29 -9.16
C GLY A 194 22.95 -7.13 -7.68
N VAL A 195 23.62 -6.26 -6.94
CA VAL A 195 23.19 -5.87 -5.59
C VAL A 195 22.03 -4.87 -5.69
N ASP A 196 20.92 -5.18 -5.03
CA ASP A 196 19.76 -4.29 -4.95
C ASP A 196 20.10 -3.08 -4.06
N LEU A 197 20.08 -1.88 -4.63
CA LEU A 197 20.46 -0.64 -3.94
C LEU A 197 19.25 0.18 -3.47
N VAL A 198 18.12 0.04 -4.16
CA VAL A 198 16.88 0.78 -3.91
C VAL A 198 15.73 -0.10 -4.36
N ASN A 199 14.80 -0.40 -3.45
CA ASN A 199 13.61 -1.17 -3.72
C ASN A 199 12.51 -0.86 -2.69
N PRO A 200 11.85 0.31 -2.78
CA PRO A 200 10.80 0.70 -1.83
C PRO A 200 9.60 -0.25 -1.84
N GLY A 201 9.39 -1.00 -2.94
CA GLY A 201 8.35 -2.03 -3.01
C GLY A 201 8.68 -3.30 -2.22
N PHE A 202 9.98 -3.62 -2.08
CA PHE A 202 10.49 -4.77 -1.36
C PHE A 202 11.79 -4.43 -0.59
N PRO A 203 11.74 -3.56 0.43
CA PRO A 203 12.94 -3.03 1.09
C PRO A 203 13.82 -4.11 1.74
N ASN A 204 13.24 -5.28 2.05
CA ASN A 204 13.97 -6.42 2.60
C ASN A 204 14.97 -7.07 1.63
N LEU A 205 14.89 -6.73 0.34
CA LEU A 205 15.79 -7.21 -0.69
C LEU A 205 17.03 -6.31 -0.86
N GLU A 206 16.97 -5.06 -0.39
CA GLU A 206 18.09 -4.13 -0.48
C GLU A 206 19.35 -4.67 0.22
N GLY A 207 20.50 -4.42 -0.39
CA GLY A 207 21.81 -4.91 0.03
C GLY A 207 22.09 -6.37 -0.36
N ARG A 208 21.12 -7.11 -0.89
CA ARG A 208 21.32 -8.50 -1.34
C ARG A 208 21.76 -8.55 -2.79
N ASN A 209 22.60 -9.52 -3.11
CA ASN A 209 22.88 -9.89 -4.49
C ASN A 209 21.73 -10.75 -5.03
N LEU A 210 21.02 -10.25 -6.04
CA LEU A 210 19.87 -10.94 -6.66
C LEU A 210 20.17 -11.41 -8.08
N LEU A 211 21.44 -11.43 -8.50
CA LEU A 211 21.81 -11.75 -9.87
C LEU A 211 21.33 -13.15 -10.29
N ASP A 212 21.38 -14.11 -9.37
CA ASP A 212 20.95 -15.49 -9.60
C ASP A 212 19.52 -15.78 -9.15
N LEU A 213 18.79 -14.76 -8.69
CA LEU A 213 17.38 -14.89 -8.34
C LEU A 213 16.58 -15.31 -9.57
N LYS A 214 15.73 -16.31 -9.39
CA LYS A 214 14.78 -16.77 -10.38
C LYS A 214 13.38 -16.37 -9.96
N ASP A 215 12.58 -15.91 -10.91
CA ASP A 215 11.16 -15.73 -10.68
C ASP A 215 10.42 -17.08 -10.55
N THR A 216 9.11 -17.04 -10.28
CA THR A 216 8.29 -18.25 -10.10
C THR A 216 8.18 -19.13 -11.35
N GLN A 217 8.67 -18.68 -12.51
CA GLN A 217 8.76 -19.45 -13.76
C GLN A 217 10.21 -19.86 -14.09
N GLY A 218 11.16 -19.61 -13.19
CA GLY A 218 12.56 -19.98 -13.35
C GLY A 218 13.41 -18.96 -14.13
N LYS A 219 12.85 -17.80 -14.52
CA LYS A 219 13.57 -16.77 -15.27
C LYS A 219 14.55 -16.01 -14.36
N GLN A 220 15.81 -15.93 -14.77
CA GLN A 220 16.82 -15.08 -14.12
C GLN A 220 16.63 -13.60 -14.50
N LEU A 221 15.60 -12.97 -13.94
CA LEU A 221 15.12 -11.65 -14.36
C LEU A 221 16.22 -10.57 -14.34
N ILE A 222 17.08 -10.55 -13.32
CA ILE A 222 18.11 -9.52 -13.14
C ILE A 222 19.19 -9.66 -14.22
N ARG A 223 19.63 -10.88 -14.52
CA ARG A 223 20.57 -11.13 -15.64
C ARG A 223 20.00 -10.68 -16.98
N GLU A 224 18.71 -10.90 -17.23
CA GLU A 224 18.07 -10.45 -18.47
C GLU A 224 17.99 -8.91 -18.54
N MET A 225 17.68 -8.23 -17.42
CA MET A 225 17.72 -6.76 -17.35
C MET A 225 19.11 -6.21 -17.66
N PHE A 226 20.16 -6.77 -17.04
CA PHE A 226 21.55 -6.38 -17.33
C PHE A 226 21.90 -6.58 -18.80
N LYS A 227 21.52 -7.72 -19.38
CA LYS A 227 21.73 -8.01 -20.79
C LYS A 227 21.06 -6.94 -21.68
N VAL A 228 19.79 -6.61 -21.44
CA VAL A 228 19.06 -5.58 -22.20
C VAL A 228 19.74 -4.22 -22.13
N VAL A 229 20.13 -3.78 -20.93
CA VAL A 229 20.78 -2.48 -20.74
C VAL A 229 22.17 -2.45 -21.39
N GLN A 230 22.92 -3.56 -21.32
CA GLN A 230 24.25 -3.66 -21.91
C GLN A 230 24.22 -3.72 -23.44
N THR A 231 23.25 -4.41 -24.04
CA THR A 231 23.17 -4.56 -25.51
C THR A 231 22.47 -3.40 -26.20
N SER A 232 21.42 -2.84 -25.57
CA SER A 232 20.50 -1.90 -26.21
C SER A 232 20.46 -0.54 -25.51
N GLY A 233 21.15 -0.37 -24.38
CA GLY A 233 21.10 0.84 -23.55
C GLY A 233 19.87 0.90 -22.65
N SER A 234 18.70 0.51 -23.16
CA SER A 234 17.44 0.42 -22.41
C SER A 234 16.48 -0.59 -23.06
N GLY A 235 15.44 -1.00 -22.34
CA GLY A 235 14.38 -1.83 -22.90
C GLY A 235 13.39 -2.38 -21.87
N TRP A 236 12.38 -3.09 -22.36
CA TRP A 236 11.38 -3.75 -21.53
C TRP A 236 11.75 -5.20 -21.23
N VAL A 237 11.52 -5.63 -19.99
CA VAL A 237 11.71 -7.02 -19.55
C VAL A 237 10.46 -7.48 -18.80
N ASP A 238 9.88 -8.58 -19.27
CA ASP A 238 8.72 -9.21 -18.64
C ASP A 238 9.16 -10.35 -17.71
N TYR A 239 8.61 -10.43 -16.51
CA TYR A 239 8.94 -11.45 -15.50
C TYR A 239 7.80 -11.59 -14.49
N MET A 240 7.82 -12.64 -13.69
CA MET A 240 6.88 -12.82 -12.58
C MET A 240 7.40 -12.10 -11.33
N TRP A 241 6.57 -11.24 -10.74
CA TRP A 241 6.91 -10.54 -9.51
C TRP A 241 5.65 -10.23 -8.71
N PRO A 242 5.67 -10.30 -7.37
CA PRO A 242 4.51 -9.87 -6.59
C PRO A 242 4.33 -8.35 -6.65
N LYS A 243 3.11 -7.86 -6.43
CA LYS A 243 2.88 -6.42 -6.18
C LYS A 243 3.41 -6.03 -4.79
N PRO A 244 3.81 -4.76 -4.57
CA PRO A 244 4.15 -4.30 -3.22
C PRO A 244 3.04 -4.64 -2.23
N GLY A 245 3.40 -5.27 -1.11
CA GLY A 245 2.45 -5.73 -0.09
C GLY A 245 1.72 -7.05 -0.41
N GLU A 246 1.94 -7.65 -1.58
CA GLU A 246 1.46 -8.98 -1.94
C GLU A 246 2.62 -9.99 -1.96
N SER A 247 2.33 -11.28 -1.87
CA SER A 247 3.31 -12.35 -2.08
C SER A 247 3.05 -13.21 -3.32
N VAL A 248 1.84 -13.11 -3.88
CA VAL A 248 1.49 -13.84 -5.09
C VAL A 248 2.10 -13.14 -6.29
N SER A 249 2.99 -13.82 -6.99
CA SER A 249 3.59 -13.28 -8.21
C SER A 249 2.55 -13.07 -9.31
N THR A 250 2.63 -11.92 -9.97
CA THR A 250 1.84 -11.55 -11.14
C THR A 250 2.78 -11.10 -12.25
N GLN A 251 2.35 -11.17 -13.51
CA GLN A 251 3.23 -10.77 -14.61
C GLN A 251 3.47 -9.26 -14.57
N LYS A 252 4.74 -8.90 -14.51
CA LYS A 252 5.23 -7.52 -14.51
C LYS A 252 6.06 -7.28 -15.76
N SER A 253 5.89 -6.11 -16.35
CA SER A 253 6.71 -5.60 -17.45
C SER A 253 7.47 -4.39 -16.95
N ALA A 254 8.80 -4.45 -16.88
CA ALA A 254 9.63 -3.34 -16.39
C ALA A 254 10.47 -2.73 -17.51
N TYR A 255 10.48 -1.41 -17.57
CA TYR A 255 11.44 -0.67 -18.39
C TYR A 255 12.71 -0.47 -17.57
N VAL A 256 13.86 -0.84 -18.15
CA VAL A 256 15.17 -0.73 -17.52
C VAL A 256 16.11 0.07 -18.40
N SER A 257 17.01 0.82 -17.77
CA SER A 257 18.04 1.62 -18.43
C SER A 257 19.23 1.81 -17.49
N LYS A 258 20.26 2.53 -17.95
CA LYS A 258 21.46 2.88 -17.17
C LYS A 258 21.43 4.34 -16.74
N ALA A 259 21.84 4.60 -15.51
CA ALA A 259 22.21 5.94 -15.04
C ALA A 259 23.70 5.99 -14.75
N LYS A 260 24.39 7.04 -15.21
CA LYS A 260 25.77 7.28 -14.79
C LYS A 260 25.79 7.69 -13.31
N MET A 261 26.70 7.13 -12.53
CA MET A 261 26.91 7.48 -11.12
C MET A 261 28.41 7.51 -10.84
N GLY A 262 29.02 8.69 -11.02
CA GLY A 262 30.47 8.84 -11.01
C GLY A 262 31.11 8.15 -12.22
N ASP A 263 32.15 7.35 -11.98
CA ASP A 263 32.83 6.54 -13.02
C ASP A 263 32.15 5.19 -13.28
N GLN A 264 31.12 4.86 -12.52
CA GLN A 264 30.32 3.66 -12.66
C GLN A 264 28.94 4.00 -13.24
N TRP A 265 28.16 2.97 -13.53
CA TRP A 265 26.74 3.10 -13.83
C TRP A 265 25.94 2.14 -12.97
N VAL A 266 24.67 2.47 -12.78
CA VAL A 266 23.69 1.62 -12.10
C VAL A 266 22.53 1.33 -13.05
N LEU A 267 21.95 0.14 -12.91
CA LEU A 267 20.71 -0.20 -13.60
C LEU A 267 19.56 0.46 -12.85
N VAL A 268 18.69 1.17 -13.57
CA VAL A 268 17.50 1.82 -13.03
C VAL A 268 16.29 1.26 -13.75
N GLY A 269 15.23 0.93 -13.02
CA GLY A 269 14.00 0.45 -13.64
C GLY A 269 12.74 0.77 -12.85
N CYS A 270 11.62 0.63 -13.53
CA CYS A 270 10.27 0.70 -12.98
C CYS A 270 9.36 -0.14 -13.88
N GLY A 271 8.21 -0.60 -13.38
CA GLY A 271 7.35 -1.48 -14.17
C GLY A 271 5.87 -1.31 -13.92
N VAL A 272 5.10 -1.94 -14.82
CA VAL A 272 3.64 -2.06 -14.76
C VAL A 272 3.25 -3.52 -14.58
N TYR A 273 2.19 -3.76 -13.83
CA TYR A 273 1.56 -5.08 -13.72
C TYR A 273 0.49 -5.24 -14.80
N LEU A 274 0.47 -6.39 -15.47
CA LEU A 274 -0.43 -6.63 -16.60
C LEU A 274 -1.83 -7.06 -16.10
N ALA A 275 -2.87 -6.37 -16.57
CA ALA A 275 -4.22 -6.43 -16.00
C ALA A 275 -4.89 -7.81 -16.01
N ASP A 276 -4.55 -8.67 -16.98
CA ASP A 276 -5.18 -9.99 -17.20
C ASP A 276 -4.18 -11.14 -17.12
N ALA A 277 -2.98 -10.89 -16.58
CA ALA A 277 -1.97 -11.92 -16.51
C ALA A 277 -2.30 -12.99 -15.47
N PRO A 278 -1.99 -14.27 -15.76
CA PRO A 278 -2.17 -15.34 -14.79
C PRO A 278 -1.39 -15.04 -13.52
N LYS A 279 -2.08 -15.05 -12.38
CA LYS A 279 -1.45 -15.02 -11.06
C LYS A 279 -0.90 -16.42 -10.76
N ALA A 280 0.23 -16.49 -10.06
CA ALA A 280 0.66 -17.76 -9.50
C ALA A 280 -0.44 -18.30 -8.57
N VAL A 281 -0.75 -19.59 -8.65
CA VAL A 281 -1.75 -20.21 -7.77
C VAL A 281 -1.05 -20.61 -6.47
N GLN A 282 -1.53 -20.11 -5.33
CA GLN A 282 -1.17 -20.68 -4.04
C GLN A 282 -1.86 -22.03 -3.89
N ALA A 283 -1.11 -23.12 -4.03
CA ALA A 283 -1.62 -24.48 -3.92
C ALA A 283 -1.59 -24.96 -2.46
N GLY A 284 -2.73 -25.39 -1.92
CA GLY A 284 -2.81 -26.10 -0.64
C GLY A 284 -4.09 -25.83 0.15
N LYS A 285 -4.58 -26.83 0.89
CA LYS A 285 -5.60 -26.61 1.94
C LYS A 285 -4.91 -25.81 3.04
N LYS A 286 -5.28 -24.54 3.21
CA LYS A 286 -4.70 -23.68 4.25
C LYS A 286 -5.30 -24.02 5.61
N MET A 287 -4.45 -24.04 6.63
CA MET A 287 -4.82 -24.10 8.04
C MET A 287 -5.78 -22.94 8.36
N THR A 288 -6.89 -23.24 9.03
CA THR A 288 -7.82 -22.21 9.54
C THR A 288 -7.38 -21.67 10.90
N ALA A 289 -7.86 -20.49 11.28
CA ALA A 289 -7.56 -19.91 12.59
C ALA A 289 -7.93 -20.85 13.77
N PRO A 290 -9.13 -21.49 13.80
CA PRO A 290 -9.46 -22.44 14.86
C PRO A 290 -8.56 -23.68 14.89
N GLU A 291 -8.19 -24.23 13.73
CA GLU A 291 -7.29 -25.39 13.65
C GLU A 291 -5.89 -25.05 14.19
N LEU A 292 -5.35 -23.86 13.85
CA LEU A 292 -4.06 -23.39 14.37
C LEU A 292 -4.08 -23.15 15.88
N MET A 293 -5.15 -22.53 16.40
CA MET A 293 -5.29 -22.30 17.84
C MET A 293 -5.31 -23.63 18.61
N ALA A 294 -6.02 -24.63 18.10
CA ALA A 294 -6.02 -25.97 18.67
C ALA A 294 -4.61 -26.58 18.64
N LEU A 295 -3.91 -26.50 17.50
CA LEU A 295 -2.55 -27.01 17.33
C LEU A 295 -1.57 -26.37 18.33
N VAL A 296 -1.61 -25.04 18.50
CA VAL A 296 -0.75 -24.32 19.46
C VAL A 296 -1.06 -24.73 20.89
N ARG A 297 -2.34 -24.90 21.26
CA ARG A 297 -2.73 -25.33 22.61
C ARG A 297 -2.29 -26.76 22.91
N GLU A 298 -2.34 -27.65 21.92
CA GLU A 298 -1.82 -29.01 22.05
C GLU A 298 -0.29 -29.03 22.16
N GLY A 299 0.42 -28.25 21.34
CA GLY A 299 1.87 -28.10 21.43
C GLY A 299 2.32 -27.49 22.76
N ALA A 300 1.56 -26.52 23.27
CA ALA A 300 1.74 -25.94 24.59
C ALA A 300 1.65 -27.01 25.69
N ALA A 301 0.59 -27.82 25.68
CA ALA A 301 0.41 -28.90 26.66
C ALA A 301 1.58 -29.91 26.64
N LEU A 302 2.13 -30.21 25.46
CA LEU A 302 3.31 -31.08 25.35
C LEU A 302 4.57 -30.42 25.92
N LEU A 303 4.81 -29.14 25.65
CA LEU A 303 5.94 -28.39 26.22
C LEU A 303 5.83 -28.21 27.73
N GLU A 304 4.63 -27.99 28.27
CA GLU A 304 4.42 -27.89 29.71
C GLU A 304 4.71 -29.21 30.43
N LYS A 305 4.50 -30.35 29.74
CA LYS A 305 4.80 -31.69 30.25
C LYS A 305 6.26 -32.08 30.09
N GLU A 306 6.89 -31.77 28.95
CA GLU A 306 8.17 -32.37 28.55
C GLU A 306 9.31 -31.35 28.40
N GLY A 307 9.01 -30.05 28.40
CA GLY A 307 9.97 -28.98 28.17
C GLY A 307 10.70 -29.14 26.84
N GLU A 308 12.01 -28.92 26.85
CA GLU A 308 12.87 -29.01 25.66
C GLU A 308 12.91 -30.42 25.05
N LYS A 309 12.49 -31.47 25.78
CA LYS A 309 12.45 -32.84 25.25
C LYS A 309 11.44 -33.02 24.12
N ALA A 310 10.48 -32.11 23.96
CA ALA A 310 9.53 -32.12 22.84
C ALA A 310 10.13 -31.57 21.53
N TYR A 311 11.24 -30.82 21.57
CA TYR A 311 11.81 -30.15 20.39
C TYR A 311 12.17 -31.11 19.24
N PRO A 312 12.75 -32.31 19.46
CA PRO A 312 12.99 -33.26 18.38
C PRO A 312 11.71 -33.68 17.64
N GLU A 313 10.58 -33.82 18.35
CA GLU A 313 9.29 -34.15 17.74
C GLU A 313 8.76 -32.99 16.88
N PHE A 314 8.82 -31.77 17.41
CA PHE A 314 8.40 -30.56 16.69
C PHE A 314 9.27 -30.24 15.47
N ARG A 315 10.52 -30.72 15.44
CA ARG A 315 11.45 -30.51 14.32
C ARG A 315 11.29 -31.56 13.21
N ARG A 316 10.49 -32.61 13.43
CA ARG A 316 10.28 -33.67 12.43
C ARG A 316 9.41 -33.17 11.27
N LYS A 317 10.05 -32.87 10.13
CA LYS A 317 9.36 -32.53 8.86
C LYS A 317 8.38 -33.63 8.44
N GLY A 318 7.20 -33.23 7.95
CA GLY A 318 6.09 -34.12 7.59
C GLY A 318 5.27 -34.62 8.79
N SER A 319 5.53 -34.14 10.01
CA SER A 319 4.70 -34.44 11.18
C SER A 319 3.51 -33.48 11.27
N ARG A 320 2.57 -33.76 12.17
CA ARG A 320 1.46 -32.82 12.51
C ARG A 320 1.94 -31.46 13.03
N TRP A 321 3.18 -31.35 13.50
CA TRP A 321 3.76 -30.13 14.09
C TRP A 321 4.57 -29.32 13.07
N PHE A 322 5.12 -30.00 12.06
CA PHE A 322 5.92 -29.39 11.02
C PHE A 322 5.64 -30.04 9.66
N HIS A 323 4.79 -29.39 8.89
CA HIS A 323 4.46 -29.74 7.51
C HIS A 323 4.14 -28.46 6.74
N ASP A 324 4.36 -28.46 5.43
CA ASP A 324 4.11 -27.30 4.57
C ASP A 324 4.75 -26.01 5.14
N ASP A 325 3.95 -24.98 5.40
CA ASP A 325 4.32 -23.72 6.04
C ASP A 325 3.99 -23.67 7.55
N THR A 326 3.44 -24.75 8.10
CA THR A 326 3.06 -24.89 9.51
C THR A 326 4.26 -25.35 10.32
N TYR A 327 4.66 -24.55 11.32
CA TYR A 327 5.78 -24.88 12.21
C TYR A 327 5.72 -24.11 13.53
N PHE A 328 6.21 -24.72 14.60
CA PHE A 328 6.40 -24.03 15.87
C PHE A 328 7.71 -23.25 15.98
N PHE A 329 7.64 -22.17 16.74
CA PHE A 329 8.78 -21.52 17.37
C PHE A 329 8.51 -21.33 18.87
N VAL A 330 9.57 -21.27 19.67
CA VAL A 330 9.50 -21.05 21.11
C VAL A 330 10.48 -19.97 21.51
N TRP A 331 10.00 -18.98 22.27
CA TRP A 331 10.80 -17.90 22.84
C TRP A 331 10.78 -17.97 24.37
N THR A 332 11.82 -17.47 25.02
CA THR A 332 11.77 -17.12 26.45
C THR A 332 10.89 -15.89 26.66
N ALA A 333 10.48 -15.65 27.92
CA ALA A 333 9.76 -14.42 28.30
C ALA A 333 10.54 -13.12 28.01
N ASN A 334 11.86 -13.18 27.80
CA ASN A 334 12.69 -12.02 27.48
C ASN A 334 12.97 -11.88 25.97
N GLY A 335 12.33 -12.68 25.11
CA GLY A 335 12.47 -12.57 23.65
C GLY A 335 13.58 -13.39 23.01
N ILE A 336 14.37 -14.14 23.79
CA ILE A 336 15.36 -15.08 23.23
C ILE A 336 14.65 -16.26 22.57
N ARG A 337 14.95 -16.52 21.30
CA ARG A 337 14.40 -17.65 20.54
C ARG A 337 15.10 -18.95 20.94
N THR A 338 14.41 -19.84 21.65
CA THR A 338 14.98 -21.14 22.09
C THR A 338 14.75 -22.26 21.07
N PHE A 339 13.72 -22.14 20.23
CA PHE A 339 13.40 -23.12 19.20
C PHE A 339 12.76 -22.47 17.98
N HIS A 340 13.10 -22.94 16.78
CA HIS A 340 12.40 -22.60 15.55
C HIS A 340 12.53 -23.74 14.53
N ALA A 341 11.46 -24.51 14.32
CA ALA A 341 11.55 -25.74 13.53
C ALA A 341 12.03 -25.51 12.09
N ALA A 342 11.55 -24.44 11.43
CA ALA A 342 11.93 -24.14 10.05
C ALA A 342 13.26 -23.36 9.87
N LYS A 343 13.76 -22.66 10.90
CA LYS A 343 14.96 -21.81 10.82
C LYS A 343 15.81 -21.90 12.11
N PRO A 344 16.46 -23.06 12.36
CA PRO A 344 17.24 -23.27 13.58
C PRO A 344 18.41 -22.31 13.77
N ALA A 345 18.95 -21.74 12.68
CA ALA A 345 20.08 -20.80 12.73
C ALA A 345 19.79 -19.51 13.55
N GLY A 346 18.52 -19.17 13.77
CA GLY A 346 18.13 -18.03 14.61
C GLY A 346 17.93 -18.37 16.08
N GLU A 347 18.09 -19.63 16.49
CA GLU A 347 18.02 -20.04 17.90
C GLU A 347 19.17 -19.39 18.69
N GLY A 348 18.94 -19.05 19.96
CA GLY A 348 19.87 -18.35 20.85
C GLY A 348 19.94 -16.83 20.67
N HIS A 349 19.27 -16.26 19.66
CA HIS A 349 19.29 -14.83 19.39
C HIS A 349 18.05 -14.12 19.96
N ASP A 350 18.21 -12.86 20.33
CA ASP A 350 17.11 -11.98 20.75
C ASP A 350 16.22 -11.62 19.55
N ALA A 351 14.94 -11.93 19.66
CA ALA A 351 13.91 -11.61 18.69
C ALA A 351 12.92 -10.53 19.18
N GLY A 352 13.04 -10.06 20.43
CA GLY A 352 12.12 -9.12 21.06
C GLY A 352 12.08 -7.73 20.42
N ASN A 353 13.15 -7.33 19.73
CA ASN A 353 13.23 -6.04 19.02
C ASN A 353 13.04 -6.17 17.50
N MET A 354 12.62 -7.33 17.00
CA MET A 354 12.42 -7.50 15.56
C MET A 354 11.27 -6.65 15.04
N THR A 355 11.51 -6.04 13.87
CA THR A 355 10.50 -5.36 13.07
C THR A 355 10.28 -6.10 11.75
N ASP A 356 9.08 -6.00 11.19
CA ASP A 356 8.82 -6.46 9.83
C ASP A 356 9.20 -5.40 8.78
N VAL A 357 8.93 -5.70 7.50
CA VAL A 357 9.27 -4.83 6.36
C VAL A 357 8.44 -3.55 6.30
N LEU A 358 7.33 -3.47 7.03
CA LEU A 358 6.49 -2.27 7.16
C LEU A 358 6.83 -1.49 8.45
N GLY A 359 7.91 -1.87 9.14
CA GLY A 359 8.35 -1.26 10.39
C GLY A 359 7.58 -1.75 11.62
N ARG A 360 6.75 -2.80 11.50
CA ARG A 360 5.92 -3.29 12.59
C ARG A 360 6.76 -4.00 13.65
N PRO A 361 6.72 -3.61 14.94
CA PRO A 361 7.58 -4.17 15.98
C PRO A 361 7.07 -5.53 16.50
N PHE A 362 7.02 -6.55 15.64
CA PHE A 362 6.40 -7.84 15.97
C PHE A 362 7.08 -8.60 17.09
N GLY A 363 8.38 -8.39 17.31
CA GLY A 363 9.06 -8.90 18.49
C GLY A 363 8.39 -8.43 19.79
N LYS A 364 8.08 -7.13 19.87
CA LYS A 364 7.42 -6.53 21.05
C LYS A 364 5.98 -6.99 21.18
N MET A 365 5.23 -7.03 20.08
CA MET A 365 3.84 -7.51 20.09
C MET A 365 3.74 -8.95 20.59
N VAL A 366 4.70 -9.83 20.24
CA VAL A 366 4.75 -11.21 20.76
C VAL A 366 4.90 -11.22 22.29
N LEU A 367 5.79 -10.38 22.84
CA LEU A 367 6.01 -10.27 24.28
C LEU A 367 4.81 -9.65 25.01
N GLU A 368 4.13 -8.70 24.40
CA GLU A 368 2.92 -8.06 24.93
C GLU A 368 1.76 -9.06 25.03
N VAL A 369 1.51 -9.85 23.97
CA VAL A 369 0.51 -10.93 24.01
C VAL A 369 0.85 -11.94 25.10
N ALA A 370 2.11 -12.32 25.22
CA ALA A 370 2.55 -13.23 26.28
C ALA A 370 2.46 -12.61 27.68
N SER A 371 2.37 -11.29 27.82
CA SER A 371 2.22 -10.61 29.12
C SER A 371 0.76 -10.28 29.45
N SER A 372 -0.16 -10.51 28.52
CA SER A 372 -1.59 -10.23 28.72
C SER A 372 -2.20 -11.14 29.80
N PRO A 373 -3.34 -10.75 30.39
CA PRO A 373 -4.07 -11.61 31.32
C PRO A 373 -4.46 -12.97 30.73
N SER A 374 -4.88 -13.02 29.45
CA SER A 374 -5.19 -14.28 28.75
C SER A 374 -3.93 -15.14 28.54
N GLY A 375 -2.78 -14.50 28.38
CA GLY A 375 -1.51 -15.17 28.06
C GLY A 375 -1.50 -15.81 26.67
N GLU A 376 -2.49 -15.52 25.83
CA GLU A 376 -2.56 -15.99 24.44
C GLU A 376 -3.29 -14.96 23.57
N GLY A 377 -3.00 -14.98 22.27
CA GLY A 377 -3.54 -14.01 21.31
C GLY A 377 -2.86 -14.05 19.95
N TRP A 378 -3.36 -13.23 19.03
CA TRP A 378 -2.88 -13.13 17.66
C TRP A 378 -1.90 -11.96 17.47
N VAL A 379 -0.90 -12.18 16.62
CA VAL A 379 0.01 -11.14 16.12
C VAL A 379 0.12 -11.25 14.61
N HIS A 380 -0.05 -10.12 13.91
CA HIS A 380 -0.06 -10.03 12.45
C HIS A 380 1.12 -9.19 11.97
N TYR A 381 1.95 -9.75 11.09
CA TYR A 381 3.17 -9.11 10.60
C TYR A 381 3.58 -9.70 9.25
N MET A 382 4.42 -8.97 8.52
CA MET A 382 4.98 -9.42 7.24
C MET A 382 6.21 -10.29 7.47
N TYR A 383 6.18 -11.54 7.01
CA TYR A 383 7.31 -12.47 7.16
C TYR A 383 7.37 -13.41 5.95
N PRO A 384 8.56 -13.81 5.47
CA PRO A 384 8.64 -14.74 4.34
C PRO A 384 8.17 -16.13 4.74
N GLU A 385 7.53 -16.82 3.80
CA GLU A 385 7.29 -18.27 3.87
C GLU A 385 8.64 -19.02 3.95
N PRO A 386 8.66 -20.26 4.47
CA PRO A 386 9.86 -21.10 4.38
C PRO A 386 10.36 -21.18 2.93
N GLU A 387 11.67 -21.00 2.72
CA GLU A 387 12.32 -20.96 1.40
C GLU A 387 11.95 -19.77 0.49
N ASP A 388 11.01 -18.91 0.88
CA ASP A 388 10.68 -17.67 0.15
C ASP A 388 11.52 -16.49 0.65
N ILE A 389 11.71 -15.50 -0.23
CA ILE A 389 12.35 -14.22 0.07
C ILE A 389 11.34 -13.07 0.16
N PHE A 390 10.14 -13.25 -0.39
CA PHE A 390 9.09 -12.23 -0.36
C PHE A 390 8.31 -12.36 0.95
N PRO A 391 8.23 -11.28 1.75
CA PRO A 391 7.42 -11.30 2.94
C PRO A 391 5.94 -11.38 2.56
N THR A 392 5.19 -12.16 3.34
CA THR A 392 3.74 -12.35 3.22
C THR A 392 3.10 -12.07 4.56
N TRP A 393 1.82 -11.70 4.56
CA TRP A 393 1.10 -11.51 5.80
C TRP A 393 1.03 -12.83 6.56
N LYS A 394 1.64 -12.84 7.75
CA LYS A 394 1.65 -13.96 8.67
C LYS A 394 0.85 -13.61 9.92
N SER A 395 -0.19 -14.39 10.17
CA SER A 395 -0.99 -14.32 11.39
C SER A 395 -0.51 -15.42 12.33
N THR A 396 0.05 -15.05 13.48
CA THR A 396 0.62 -16.00 14.45
C THR A 396 -0.20 -16.02 15.71
N PHE A 397 -0.66 -17.20 16.11
CA PHE A 397 -1.26 -17.41 17.42
C PHE A 397 -0.19 -17.82 18.41
N LEU A 398 -0.20 -17.19 19.58
CA LEU A 398 0.80 -17.32 20.63
C LEU A 398 0.16 -17.82 21.91
N LYS A 399 0.93 -18.57 22.71
CA LYS A 399 0.54 -18.95 24.07
C LYS A 399 1.73 -18.92 25.01
N ARG A 400 1.58 -18.24 26.15
CA ARG A 400 2.46 -18.30 27.31
C ARG A 400 2.32 -19.67 27.96
N ILE A 401 3.46 -20.29 28.27
CA ILE A 401 3.58 -21.63 28.83
C ILE A 401 4.64 -21.67 29.92
N THR A 402 4.51 -22.63 30.84
CA THR A 402 5.51 -22.86 31.90
C THR A 402 6.14 -24.23 31.70
N PHE A 403 7.45 -24.28 31.43
CA PHE A 403 8.15 -25.56 31.32
C PHE A 403 8.19 -26.29 32.66
N PRO A 404 8.46 -27.62 32.69
CA PRO A 404 8.66 -28.38 33.92
C PRO A 404 9.74 -27.80 34.86
N SER A 405 10.69 -27.03 34.30
CA SER A 405 11.73 -26.30 35.05
C SER A 405 11.19 -25.09 35.83
N GLY A 406 9.93 -24.68 35.61
CA GLY A 406 9.32 -23.47 36.14
C GLY A 406 9.57 -22.22 35.28
N GLN A 407 10.36 -22.34 34.20
CA GLN A 407 10.67 -21.20 33.33
C GLN A 407 9.53 -20.88 32.36
N GLN A 408 9.17 -19.60 32.27
CA GLN A 408 8.15 -19.08 31.35
C GLN A 408 8.70 -18.98 29.93
N HIS A 409 7.92 -19.52 28.99
CA HIS A 409 8.19 -19.49 27.56
C HIS A 409 6.93 -19.10 26.78
N ILE A 410 7.11 -18.85 25.49
CA ILE A 410 6.06 -18.48 24.54
C ILE A 410 6.17 -19.43 23.37
N ILE A 411 5.14 -20.23 23.12
CA ILE A 411 5.01 -21.02 21.89
C ILE A 411 4.17 -20.26 20.88
N GLY A 412 4.58 -20.29 19.60
CA GLY A 412 3.82 -19.71 18.50
C GLY A 412 3.81 -20.59 17.26
N CYS A 413 2.70 -20.51 16.51
CA CYS A 413 2.53 -21.05 15.17
C CYS A 413 1.79 -20.03 14.32
N GLY A 414 2.05 -19.96 13.01
CA GLY A 414 1.39 -18.99 12.14
C GLY A 414 0.76 -19.57 10.88
N ILE A 415 -0.15 -18.79 10.29
CA ILE A 415 -0.81 -19.00 9.00
C ILE A 415 -0.37 -17.86 8.08
N TYR A 416 0.05 -18.19 6.86
CA TYR A 416 0.35 -17.21 5.82
C TYR A 416 -0.86 -16.91 4.95
N ASN A 417 -1.08 -15.63 4.65
CA ASN A 417 -2.22 -15.15 3.87
C ASN A 417 -3.55 -15.73 4.41
N MET A 418 -3.76 -15.55 5.72
CA MET A 418 -4.94 -16.03 6.44
C MET A 418 -6.21 -15.51 5.76
N GLN A 419 -7.17 -16.41 5.50
CA GLN A 419 -8.47 -15.98 5.01
C GLN A 419 -9.24 -15.32 6.15
N MET A 420 -9.68 -14.09 5.91
CA MET A 420 -10.44 -13.34 6.89
C MET A 420 -11.88 -13.83 6.91
N ASP A 421 -12.41 -14.02 8.11
CA ASP A 421 -13.79 -14.39 8.33
C ASP A 421 -14.46 -13.42 9.32
N LYS A 422 -15.76 -13.61 9.53
CA LYS A 422 -16.55 -12.77 10.42
C LYS A 422 -16.07 -12.85 11.87
N ALA A 423 -15.72 -14.03 12.36
CA ALA A 423 -15.31 -14.22 13.75
C ALA A 423 -14.05 -13.42 14.07
N PHE A 424 -13.10 -13.37 13.13
CA PHE A 424 -11.91 -12.59 13.28
C PHE A 424 -12.16 -11.07 13.24
N ILE A 425 -13.04 -10.58 12.35
CA ILE A 425 -13.42 -9.16 12.34
C ILE A 425 -14.12 -8.77 13.66
N GLU A 426 -15.00 -9.61 14.18
CA GLU A 426 -15.64 -9.41 15.49
C GLU A 426 -14.59 -9.31 16.60
N ASP A 427 -13.61 -10.21 16.63
CA ASP A 427 -12.51 -10.20 17.63
C ASP A 427 -11.68 -8.90 17.56
N VAL A 428 -11.33 -8.44 16.36
CA VAL A 428 -10.58 -7.18 16.17
C VAL A 428 -11.40 -5.97 16.66
N VAL A 429 -12.70 -5.92 16.34
CA VAL A 429 -13.60 -4.86 16.80
C VAL A 429 -13.78 -4.90 18.31
N ASP A 430 -13.89 -6.09 18.91
CA ASP A 430 -14.06 -6.25 20.36
C ASP A 430 -12.83 -5.79 21.12
N HIS A 431 -11.62 -6.11 20.65
CA HIS A 431 -10.37 -5.59 21.22
C HIS A 431 -10.26 -4.06 21.10
N ALA A 432 -10.59 -3.50 19.94
CA ALA A 432 -10.58 -2.06 19.75
C ALA A 432 -11.64 -1.35 20.60
N ALA A 433 -12.83 -1.94 20.70
CA ALA A 433 -13.92 -1.46 21.54
C ALA A 433 -13.55 -1.47 23.02
N ALA A 434 -12.89 -2.52 23.51
CA ALA A 434 -12.38 -2.57 24.88
C ALA A 434 -11.34 -1.47 25.15
N LEU A 435 -10.43 -1.24 24.19
CA LEU A 435 -9.44 -0.17 24.28
C LEU A 435 -10.09 1.22 24.33
N VAL A 436 -11.10 1.46 23.49
CA VAL A 436 -11.85 2.73 23.46
C VAL A 436 -12.70 2.89 24.73
N ALA A 437 -13.30 1.82 25.26
CA ALA A 437 -14.06 1.87 26.51
C ALA A 437 -13.16 2.33 27.68
N ASP A 438 -11.96 1.74 27.79
CA ASP A 438 -10.97 2.01 28.84
C ASP A 438 -10.38 3.42 28.74
N ARG A 439 -9.98 3.86 27.55
CA ARG A 439 -9.14 5.07 27.36
C ARG A 439 -9.84 6.22 26.63
N GLY A 440 -11.03 6.01 26.10
CA GLY A 440 -11.73 7.00 25.28
C GLY A 440 -10.87 7.52 24.13
N LYS A 441 -10.76 8.84 24.01
CA LYS A 441 -10.00 9.52 22.94
C LYS A 441 -8.49 9.24 22.98
N GLU A 442 -7.93 8.86 24.13
CA GLU A 442 -6.50 8.51 24.24
C GLU A 442 -6.16 7.23 23.47
N ALA A 443 -7.14 6.35 23.21
CA ALA A 443 -6.97 5.17 22.36
C ALA A 443 -6.70 5.51 20.89
N PHE A 444 -7.15 6.68 20.41
CA PHE A 444 -7.23 6.95 18.98
C PHE A 444 -5.86 7.04 18.29
N GLY A 445 -4.81 7.42 19.02
CA GLY A 445 -3.44 7.38 18.48
C GLY A 445 -3.01 5.96 18.10
N GLN A 446 -3.31 4.99 18.96
CA GLN A 446 -2.99 3.58 18.73
C GLN A 446 -3.84 3.00 17.58
N LEU A 447 -5.12 3.37 17.48
CA LEU A 447 -5.99 2.93 16.38
C LEU A 447 -5.59 3.52 15.02
N ARG A 448 -4.94 4.70 15.00
CA ARG A 448 -4.40 5.31 13.77
C ARG A 448 -3.07 4.73 13.34
N ASP A 449 -2.29 4.18 14.27
CA ASP A 449 -0.97 3.65 13.99
C ASP A 449 -1.07 2.44 13.05
N LYS A 450 -0.53 2.57 11.84
CA LYS A 450 -0.52 1.52 10.81
C LYS A 450 0.37 0.34 11.18
N THR A 451 1.23 0.50 12.17
CA THR A 451 2.03 -0.59 12.76
C THR A 451 1.31 -1.28 13.92
N SER A 452 0.13 -0.81 14.32
CA SER A 452 -0.66 -1.44 15.37
C SER A 452 -1.34 -2.74 14.89
N PRO A 453 -1.84 -3.57 15.84
CA PRO A 453 -2.67 -4.73 15.52
C PRO A 453 -4.00 -4.39 14.82
N PHE A 454 -4.43 -3.13 14.83
CA PHE A 454 -5.75 -2.71 14.32
C PHE A 454 -5.77 -2.33 12.84
N VAL A 455 -4.62 -2.45 12.17
CA VAL A 455 -4.46 -2.28 10.72
C VAL A 455 -3.69 -3.49 10.22
N PHE A 456 -4.22 -4.29 9.32
CA PHE A 456 -3.46 -5.39 8.69
C PHE A 456 -4.15 -5.79 7.39
N MET A 457 -3.38 -6.18 6.37
CA MET A 457 -3.92 -6.44 5.03
C MET A 457 -4.82 -5.29 4.55
N ASP A 458 -6.09 -5.55 4.25
CA ASP A 458 -7.12 -4.59 3.89
C ASP A 458 -8.12 -4.30 5.02
N THR A 459 -7.87 -4.84 6.22
CA THR A 459 -8.70 -4.67 7.41
C THR A 459 -8.15 -3.57 8.30
N TYR A 460 -9.04 -2.71 8.78
CA TYR A 460 -8.70 -1.56 9.62
C TYR A 460 -9.87 -1.18 10.51
N VAL A 461 -9.56 -0.72 11.71
CA VAL A 461 -10.55 -0.19 12.64
C VAL A 461 -10.84 1.28 12.33
N PHE A 462 -12.12 1.63 12.35
CA PHE A 462 -12.60 3.01 12.34
C PHE A 462 -13.45 3.32 13.58
N VAL A 463 -13.56 4.59 13.92
CA VAL A 463 -14.39 5.06 15.04
C VAL A 463 -15.23 6.24 14.56
N ILE A 464 -16.55 6.17 14.77
CA ILE A 464 -17.49 7.24 14.46
C ILE A 464 -18.32 7.61 15.70
N THR A 465 -18.81 8.85 15.73
CA THR A 465 -19.80 9.31 16.71
C THR A 465 -21.23 8.99 16.27
N PRO A 466 -22.21 9.01 17.19
CA PRO A 466 -23.62 8.78 16.85
C PRO A 466 -24.24 9.80 15.90
N ASP A 467 -23.68 11.00 15.75
CA ASP A 467 -24.13 11.98 14.76
C ASP A 467 -23.53 11.74 13.36
N GLY A 468 -22.62 10.77 13.22
CA GLY A 468 -21.95 10.41 11.98
C GLY A 468 -20.62 11.08 11.71
N THR A 469 -20.00 11.71 12.71
CA THR A 469 -18.66 12.28 12.58
C THR A 469 -17.59 11.19 12.65
N GLU A 470 -16.72 11.10 11.64
CA GLU A 470 -15.59 10.18 11.66
C GLU A 470 -14.49 10.70 12.59
N LEU A 471 -14.05 9.88 13.54
CA LEU A 471 -13.02 10.25 14.53
C LEU A 471 -11.68 9.56 14.28
N VAL A 472 -11.70 8.35 13.74
CA VAL A 472 -10.50 7.56 13.44
C VAL A 472 -10.73 6.83 12.13
N ASN A 473 -9.84 7.04 11.17
CA ASN A 473 -9.79 6.24 9.96
C ASN A 473 -8.35 6.16 9.42
N PRO A 474 -7.59 5.08 9.74
CA PRO A 474 -6.18 4.98 9.36
C PRO A 474 -5.95 4.84 7.85
N VAL A 475 -6.98 4.45 7.09
CA VAL A 475 -6.91 4.28 5.63
C VAL A 475 -7.40 5.53 4.91
N PHE A 476 -8.43 6.21 5.44
CA PHE A 476 -9.04 7.40 4.86
C PHE A 476 -8.97 8.57 5.84
N PRO A 477 -7.77 9.08 6.19
CA PRO A 477 -7.63 10.13 7.20
C PRO A 477 -8.34 11.43 6.83
N SER A 478 -8.63 11.69 5.54
CA SER A 478 -9.41 12.84 5.10
C SER A 478 -10.89 12.79 5.49
N PHE A 479 -11.37 11.68 6.03
CA PHE A 479 -12.71 11.54 6.59
C PHE A 479 -12.79 12.07 8.01
N GLU A 480 -11.69 12.03 8.75
CA GLU A 480 -11.69 12.44 10.15
C GLU A 480 -12.13 13.90 10.29
N GLY A 481 -13.05 14.14 11.23
CA GLY A 481 -13.68 15.44 11.49
C GLY A 481 -14.86 15.77 10.56
N LYS A 482 -15.14 14.97 9.53
CA LYS A 482 -16.30 15.17 8.66
C LYS A 482 -17.50 14.36 9.16
N ASN A 483 -18.68 14.94 9.02
CA ASN A 483 -19.93 14.23 9.22
C ASN A 483 -20.29 13.46 7.94
N LEU A 484 -20.31 12.13 8.03
CA LEU A 484 -20.56 11.20 6.93
C LEU A 484 -21.95 10.56 6.99
N ILE A 485 -22.87 11.05 7.82
CA ILE A 485 -24.18 10.40 8.03
C ILE A 485 -25.02 10.27 6.75
N TYR A 486 -24.83 11.18 5.79
CA TYR A 486 -25.52 11.17 4.50
C TYR A 486 -24.67 10.58 3.36
N LEU A 487 -23.46 10.09 3.68
CA LEU A 487 -22.62 9.42 2.70
C LEU A 487 -23.33 8.15 2.24
N ARG A 488 -23.36 8.00 0.92
CA ARG A 488 -23.90 6.81 0.27
C ARG A 488 -22.75 5.98 -0.29
N ASP A 489 -22.90 4.66 -0.19
CA ASP A 489 -21.99 3.74 -0.86
C ASP A 489 -22.14 3.84 -2.38
N LEU A 490 -21.35 3.06 -3.10
CA LEU A 490 -21.30 3.09 -4.57
C LEU A 490 -22.55 2.52 -5.26
N LYS A 491 -23.50 1.99 -4.48
CA LYS A 491 -24.83 1.58 -4.95
C LYS A 491 -25.92 2.54 -4.49
N GLY A 492 -25.57 3.64 -3.82
CA GLY A 492 -26.52 4.64 -3.32
C GLY A 492 -27.08 4.32 -1.93
N ASN A 493 -26.58 3.31 -1.24
CA ASN A 493 -27.08 2.90 0.08
C ASN A 493 -26.55 3.83 1.18
N PRO A 494 -27.37 4.27 2.15
CA PRO A 494 -26.97 5.18 3.23
C PRO A 494 -26.26 4.43 4.38
N VAL A 495 -25.15 3.77 4.06
CA VAL A 495 -24.53 2.73 4.90
C VAL A 495 -24.07 3.23 6.27
N ILE A 496 -23.51 4.44 6.37
CA ILE A 496 -23.04 5.00 7.65
C ILE A 496 -24.20 5.21 8.63
N ARG A 497 -25.33 5.74 8.13
CA ARG A 497 -26.53 5.93 8.94
C ARG A 497 -27.09 4.59 9.43
N ASP A 498 -27.10 3.59 8.55
CA ASP A 498 -27.66 2.28 8.85
C ASP A 498 -26.76 1.50 9.84
N GLU A 499 -25.43 1.62 9.73
CA GLU A 499 -24.45 1.12 10.71
C GLU A 499 -24.68 1.72 12.11
N ILE A 500 -24.76 3.05 12.21
CA ILE A 500 -24.99 3.74 13.48
C ILE A 500 -26.34 3.32 14.07
N ALA A 501 -27.41 3.34 13.28
CA ALA A 501 -28.74 2.99 13.75
C ALA A 501 -28.80 1.57 14.32
N ALA A 502 -28.19 0.61 13.61
CA ALA A 502 -28.14 -0.79 14.04
C ALA A 502 -27.30 -0.96 15.32
N ALA A 503 -26.10 -0.37 15.39
CA ALA A 503 -25.27 -0.44 16.59
C ALA A 503 -25.92 0.26 17.80
N MET A 504 -26.60 1.39 17.59
CA MET A 504 -27.28 2.11 18.67
C MET A 504 -28.44 1.30 19.26
N LYS A 505 -29.21 0.63 18.40
CA LYS A 505 -30.36 -0.19 18.77
C LYS A 505 -29.97 -1.54 19.38
N ASP A 506 -29.13 -2.30 18.69
CA ASP A 506 -28.88 -3.71 18.99
C ASP A 506 -27.53 -3.92 19.72
N GLY A 507 -26.76 -2.85 19.92
CA GLY A 507 -25.43 -2.87 20.57
C GLY A 507 -24.29 -3.21 19.62
N SER A 508 -24.54 -4.07 18.64
CA SER A 508 -23.62 -4.38 17.54
C SER A 508 -24.37 -4.94 16.33
N ALA A 509 -23.82 -4.80 15.12
CA ALA A 509 -24.45 -5.29 13.90
C ALA A 509 -23.45 -5.55 12.77
N TRP A 510 -23.84 -6.44 11.85
CA TRP A 510 -23.20 -6.62 10.54
C TRP A 510 -23.97 -5.86 9.46
N ILE A 511 -23.25 -5.16 8.59
CA ILE A 511 -23.82 -4.39 7.48
C ILE A 511 -23.07 -4.74 6.18
N ASP A 512 -23.81 -4.97 5.09
CA ASP A 512 -23.26 -5.11 3.74
C ASP A 512 -23.16 -3.72 3.08
N LEU A 513 -22.03 -3.45 2.42
CA LEU A 513 -21.80 -2.22 1.67
C LEU A 513 -20.90 -2.46 0.46
N TYR A 514 -20.83 -1.47 -0.44
CA TYR A 514 -19.81 -1.40 -1.49
C TYR A 514 -18.79 -0.31 -1.19
N TRP A 515 -17.54 -0.71 -0.98
CA TRP A 515 -16.47 0.18 -0.56
C TRP A 515 -15.19 -0.02 -1.36
N TYR A 516 -14.32 0.99 -1.40
CA TYR A 516 -13.01 0.85 -2.04
C TYR A 516 -12.08 0.05 -1.13
N LYS A 517 -11.32 -0.87 -1.71
CA LYS A 517 -10.19 -1.51 -1.01
C LYS A 517 -9.11 -0.48 -0.72
N PRO A 518 -8.40 -0.54 0.43
CA PRO A 518 -7.27 0.34 0.71
C PRO A 518 -6.28 0.37 -0.46
N GLY A 519 -5.94 1.57 -0.93
CA GLY A 519 -4.99 1.77 -2.04
C GLY A 519 -5.51 1.43 -3.44
N GLN A 520 -6.77 0.99 -3.60
CA GLN A 520 -7.35 0.63 -4.89
C GLN A 520 -8.48 1.58 -5.32
N ASN A 521 -8.62 1.76 -6.63
CA ASN A 521 -9.74 2.50 -7.23
C ASN A 521 -10.95 1.60 -7.52
N THR A 522 -10.88 0.30 -7.22
CA THR A 522 -11.94 -0.65 -7.56
C THR A 522 -12.87 -0.85 -6.36
N PRO A 523 -14.19 -0.61 -6.53
CA PRO A 523 -15.20 -0.99 -5.55
C PRO A 523 -15.20 -2.49 -5.31
N ALA A 524 -15.35 -2.91 -4.06
CA ALA A 524 -15.61 -4.30 -3.73
C ALA A 524 -16.77 -4.38 -2.73
N ARG A 525 -17.48 -5.51 -2.76
CA ARG A 525 -18.45 -5.82 -1.72
C ARG A 525 -17.68 -5.99 -0.40
N LYS A 526 -18.16 -5.34 0.65
CA LYS A 526 -17.58 -5.39 1.99
C LYS A 526 -18.68 -5.72 2.99
N GLN A 527 -18.34 -6.48 4.01
CA GLN A 527 -19.17 -6.64 5.20
C GLN A 527 -18.45 -5.96 6.35
N THR A 528 -19.14 -5.05 7.03
CA THR A 528 -18.61 -4.32 8.20
C THR A 528 -19.35 -4.78 9.44
N PHE A 529 -18.61 -5.03 10.51
CA PHE A 529 -19.13 -5.20 11.86
C PHE A 529 -18.91 -3.92 12.65
N VAL A 530 -19.95 -3.44 13.33
CA VAL A 530 -19.92 -2.26 14.18
C VAL A 530 -20.39 -2.60 15.59
N ARG A 531 -19.79 -1.98 16.60
CA ARG A 531 -20.15 -2.10 18.01
C ARG A 531 -20.28 -0.74 18.65
N LYS A 532 -21.35 -0.54 19.42
CA LYS A 532 -21.52 0.61 20.30
C LYS A 532 -20.64 0.46 21.54
N VAL A 533 -19.91 1.51 21.87
CA VAL A 533 -18.98 1.58 22.99
C VAL A 533 -19.27 2.85 23.80
N GLN A 534 -19.27 2.73 25.12
CA GLN A 534 -19.38 3.85 26.04
C GLN A 534 -18.02 4.07 26.71
N SER A 535 -17.53 5.31 26.73
CA SER A 535 -16.37 5.71 27.54
C SER A 535 -16.67 7.03 28.23
N GLY A 536 -16.80 7.00 29.56
CA GLY A 536 -17.31 8.13 30.32
C GLY A 536 -18.72 8.54 29.86
N GLN A 537 -18.90 9.81 29.48
CA GLN A 537 -20.16 10.34 28.95
C GLN A 537 -20.28 10.22 27.43
N ASP A 538 -19.19 9.89 26.74
CA ASP A 538 -19.16 9.82 25.28
C ASP A 538 -19.56 8.42 24.79
N THR A 539 -20.38 8.40 23.74
CA THR A 539 -20.71 7.18 23.00
C THR A 539 -19.95 7.16 21.67
N TYR A 540 -19.41 6.01 21.32
CA TYR A 540 -18.67 5.74 20.09
C TYR A 540 -19.26 4.52 19.39
N ILE A 541 -19.13 4.48 18.07
CA ILE A 541 -19.34 3.27 17.27
C ILE A 541 -17.97 2.87 16.70
N VAL A 542 -17.47 1.71 17.11
CA VAL A 542 -16.19 1.14 16.65
C VAL A 542 -16.51 0.08 15.62
N GLY A 543 -15.82 0.10 14.48
CA GLY A 543 -16.10 -0.86 13.40
C GLY A 543 -14.87 -1.28 12.63
N SER A 544 -15.00 -2.41 11.94
CA SER A 544 -14.03 -2.97 11.00
C SER A 544 -14.77 -3.87 10.02
N GLY A 545 -14.13 -4.31 8.94
CA GLY A 545 -14.82 -5.16 7.98
C GLY A 545 -13.89 -5.98 7.09
N VAL A 546 -14.51 -6.92 6.39
CA VAL A 546 -13.88 -7.86 5.45
C VAL A 546 -14.42 -7.62 4.05
N TYR A 547 -13.54 -7.62 3.05
CA TYR A 547 -13.94 -7.57 1.65
C TYR A 547 -14.28 -8.97 1.15
N MET A 548 -15.44 -9.09 0.50
CA MET A 548 -15.90 -10.33 -0.10
C MET A 548 -15.38 -10.38 -1.54
N GLU A 549 -14.42 -11.26 -1.81
CA GLU A 549 -13.93 -11.55 -3.17
C GLU A 549 -14.82 -12.55 -3.92
#